data_AF-B7Q0J1-F1
#
_entry.id   AF-B7Q0J1-F1
#
_cell.length_a   1.000
_cell.length_b   1.000
_cell.length_c   1.000
_cell.angle_alpha   90.00
_cell.angle_beta   90.00
_cell.angle_gamma   90.00
#
_symmetry.space_group_name_H-M   'P 1'
#
loop_
_entity.id
_entity.type
_entity.pdbx_description
1 polymer ?
#
loop_
_entity_poly.entity_id
_entity_poly.type
_entity_poly.pdbx_seq_one_letter_code
_entity_poly.pdbx_strand_id
1 'polypeptide(L)'
;MWPDFPSLYWDVDVCVSHSPSTTWDSEKSLGSLNFAHALQVCIPNAYRLPDYVRNLFLAQQYQVVRSLSLKELVAWDFLVAFVKRGSLFGLSVNTDLSTGQCVAVTPDGKLHLTSQ
;
A
#
# COMPACT_ATOMS: atom_id res chain seq x y z
N MET A 1 13.02 11.54 -34.31
CA MET A 1 11.55 11.52 -34.19
C MET A 1 11.23 10.43 -33.18
N TRP A 2 10.79 10.83 -31.99
CA TRP A 2 10.34 9.89 -30.96
C TRP A 2 9.08 9.16 -31.47
N PRO A 3 8.86 7.87 -31.16
CA PRO A 3 7.68 7.18 -31.64
C PRO A 3 6.43 7.74 -30.94
N ASP A 4 5.35 7.89 -31.70
CA ASP A 4 4.03 8.18 -31.15
C ASP A 4 3.58 6.95 -30.33
N PHE A 5 3.58 7.09 -29.01
CA PHE A 5 3.04 6.07 -28.13
C PHE A 5 1.51 6.09 -28.20
N PRO A 6 0.85 4.93 -28.31
CA PRO A 6 -0.61 4.88 -28.24
C PRO A 6 -1.08 5.48 -26.91
N SER A 7 -2.13 6.30 -26.96
CA SER A 7 -2.79 6.89 -25.80
C SER A 7 -3.31 5.77 -24.90
N LEU A 8 -2.55 5.45 -23.87
CA LEU A 8 -2.98 4.49 -22.87
C LEU A 8 -3.90 5.21 -21.89
N TYR A 9 -5.02 4.58 -21.55
CA TYR A 9 -6.09 5.13 -20.69
C TYR A 9 -5.69 5.18 -19.20
N TRP A 10 -4.40 5.28 -18.90
CA TRP A 10 -3.86 5.34 -17.55
C TRP A 10 -3.10 6.66 -17.35
N ASP A 11 -3.27 7.27 -16.18
CA ASP A 11 -2.37 8.31 -15.71
C ASP A 11 -1.06 7.65 -15.30
N VAL A 12 0.02 7.94 -16.03
CA VAL A 12 1.38 7.61 -15.60
C VAL A 12 2.04 8.90 -15.17
N ASP A 13 2.17 9.06 -13.85
CA ASP A 13 2.93 10.15 -13.26
C ASP A 13 4.42 9.84 -13.34
N VAL A 14 5.17 10.67 -14.07
CA VAL A 14 6.64 10.61 -14.12
C VAL A 14 7.20 11.77 -13.32
N CYS A 15 7.75 11.47 -12.15
CA CYS A 15 8.40 12.47 -11.30
C CYS A 15 9.92 12.36 -11.43
N VAL A 16 10.59 13.47 -11.74
CA VAL A 16 12.05 13.60 -11.70
C VAL A 16 12.41 14.66 -10.67
N SER A 17 13.10 14.26 -9.61
CA SER A 17 13.60 15.16 -8.58
C SER A 17 15.12 15.05 -8.52
N HIS A 18 15.81 16.20 -8.50
CA HIS A 18 17.24 16.28 -8.23
C HIS A 18 17.42 16.63 -6.75
N SER A 19 18.04 15.74 -5.97
CA SER A 19 18.36 16.05 -4.57
C SER A 19 19.87 16.10 -4.34
N PRO A 20 20.42 17.22 -3.84
CA PRO A 20 21.74 17.28 -3.23
C PRO A 20 21.73 16.96 -1.72
N SER A 21 20.56 16.74 -1.10
CA SER A 21 20.40 16.48 0.34
C SER A 21 19.71 15.14 0.63
N THR A 22 19.87 14.65 1.85
CA THR A 22 19.36 13.36 2.34
C THR A 22 17.84 13.28 2.51
N THR A 23 17.09 14.37 2.28
CA THR A 23 15.64 14.42 2.52
C THR A 23 14.91 14.61 1.20
N TRP A 24 14.18 13.56 0.79
CA TRP A 24 13.41 13.50 -0.44
C TRP A 24 12.01 14.09 -0.19
N ASP A 25 11.60 15.12 -0.94
CA ASP A 25 10.24 15.70 -0.84
C ASP A 25 9.10 14.71 -1.22
N SER A 26 9.45 13.50 -1.70
CA SER A 26 8.53 12.42 -2.04
C SER A 26 7.94 11.69 -0.84
N GLU A 27 8.42 11.94 0.39
CA GLU A 27 7.81 11.39 1.60
C GLU A 27 6.32 11.74 1.69
N LYS A 28 5.92 12.91 1.18
CA LYS A 28 4.51 13.32 1.12
C LYS A 28 3.68 12.47 0.14
N SER A 29 4.27 12.03 -0.97
CA SER A 29 3.57 11.27 -2.02
C SER A 29 3.48 9.78 -1.70
N LEU A 30 4.51 9.21 -1.07
CA LEU A 30 4.48 7.82 -0.58
C LEU A 30 3.67 7.71 0.71
N GLY A 31 3.73 8.72 1.59
CA GLY A 31 3.00 8.73 2.84
C GLY A 31 1.48 8.78 2.70
N SER A 32 0.95 9.19 1.54
CA SER A 32 -0.48 9.18 1.26
C SER A 32 -0.98 7.84 0.69
N LEU A 33 -0.07 6.93 0.30
CA LEU A 33 -0.43 5.64 -0.28
C LEU A 33 -0.76 4.63 0.82
N ASN A 34 -2.04 4.40 1.08
CA ASN A 34 -2.48 3.47 2.13
C ASN A 34 -2.26 1.99 1.76
N PHE A 35 -2.41 1.64 0.49
CA PHE A 35 -2.38 0.25 0.04
C PHE A 35 -1.52 0.11 -1.22
N ALA A 36 -0.48 -0.74 -1.13
CA ALA A 36 0.37 -1.11 -2.26
C ALA A 36 0.33 -2.63 -2.44
N HIS A 37 -0.01 -3.09 -3.64
CA HIS A 37 -0.03 -4.52 -3.95
C HIS A 37 1.35 -5.03 -4.38
N ALA A 38 2.05 -4.24 -5.19
CA ALA A 38 3.35 -4.62 -5.74
C ALA A 38 4.29 -3.41 -5.71
N LEU A 39 5.50 -3.65 -5.22
CA LEU A 39 6.61 -2.72 -5.27
C LEU A 39 7.75 -3.42 -6.00
N GLN A 40 8.26 -2.79 -7.06
CA GLN A 40 9.38 -3.31 -7.84
C GLN A 40 10.53 -2.32 -7.80
N VAL A 41 11.72 -2.82 -7.47
CA VAL A 41 12.96 -2.04 -7.47
C VAL A 41 13.91 -2.66 -8.49
N CYS A 42 14.33 -1.85 -9.46
CA CYS A 42 15.27 -2.25 -10.49
C CYS A 42 16.61 -1.54 -10.24
N ILE A 43 17.67 -2.32 -9.97
CA ILE A 43 19.02 -1.78 -9.79
C ILE A 43 19.87 -2.22 -11.00
N PRO A 44 20.21 -1.30 -11.90
CA PRO A 44 21.00 -1.64 -13.07
C PRO A 44 22.40 -2.10 -12.66
N ASN A 45 22.94 -3.09 -13.38
CA ASN A 45 24.30 -3.62 -13.19
C ASN A 45 24.62 -4.17 -11.78
N ALA A 46 23.60 -4.54 -11.00
CA ALA A 46 23.80 -5.23 -9.74
C ALA A 46 23.92 -6.74 -9.97
N TYR A 47 25.12 -7.31 -9.77
CA TYR A 47 25.32 -8.77 -9.79
C TYR A 47 24.63 -9.47 -8.61
N ARG A 48 24.52 -8.78 -7.47
CA ARG A 48 23.85 -9.28 -6.25
C ARG A 48 23.14 -8.14 -5.53
N LEU A 49 21.92 -8.40 -5.06
CA LEU A 49 21.20 -7.47 -4.21
C LEU A 49 21.92 -7.29 -2.86
N PRO A 50 22.20 -6.06 -2.40
CA PRO A 50 22.78 -5.83 -1.08
C PRO A 50 21.93 -6.45 0.03
N ASP A 51 22.57 -7.05 1.04
CA ASP A 51 21.84 -7.84 2.05
C ASP A 51 20.89 -6.97 2.88
N TYR A 52 21.21 -5.68 3.10
CA TYR A 52 20.29 -4.73 3.74
C TYR A 52 18.97 -4.60 2.97
N VAL A 53 19.03 -4.45 1.64
CA VAL A 53 17.84 -4.34 0.79
C VAL A 53 17.06 -5.64 0.79
N ARG A 54 17.75 -6.79 0.71
CA ARG A 54 17.10 -8.10 0.82
C ARG A 54 16.34 -8.26 2.15
N ASN A 55 16.97 -7.87 3.26
CA ASN A 55 16.38 -7.98 4.59
C ASN A 55 15.15 -7.08 4.75
N LEU A 56 15.14 -5.90 4.13
CA LEU A 56 13.95 -5.03 4.10
C LEU A 56 12.75 -5.71 3.45
N PHE A 57 12.95 -6.40 2.32
CA PHE A 57 11.88 -7.16 1.67
C PHE A 57 11.39 -8.35 2.52
N LEU A 58 12.30 -9.02 3.23
CA LEU A 58 11.96 -10.15 4.11
C LEU A 58 11.22 -9.71 5.38
N ALA A 59 11.41 -8.46 5.82
CA ALA A 59 10.74 -7.91 7.00
C ALA A 59 9.25 -7.61 6.76
N GLN A 60 8.80 -7.61 5.51
CA GLN A 60 7.39 -7.36 5.17
C GLN A 60 6.55 -8.57 5.55
N GLN A 61 5.78 -8.44 6.63
CA GLN A 61 4.84 -9.47 7.08
C GLN A 61 3.43 -8.90 7.07
N TYR A 62 2.54 -9.55 6.32
CA TYR A 62 1.09 -9.34 6.41
C TYR A 62 0.43 -10.66 6.77
N GLN A 63 -0.75 -10.58 7.37
CA GLN A 63 -1.54 -11.74 7.75
C GLN A 63 -2.83 -11.76 6.96
N VAL A 64 -3.21 -12.95 6.49
CA VAL A 64 -4.50 -13.18 5.84
C VAL A 64 -5.41 -13.89 6.84
N VAL A 65 -6.42 -13.18 7.32
CA VAL A 65 -7.44 -13.74 8.21
C VAL A 65 -8.65 -14.13 7.38
N ARG A 66 -9.07 -15.39 7.48
CA ARG A 66 -10.24 -15.91 6.75
C ARG A 66 -11.48 -15.80 7.61
N SER A 67 -12.62 -15.52 6.97
CA SER A 67 -13.94 -15.48 7.62
C SER A 67 -14.05 -14.49 8.79
N LEU A 68 -13.32 -13.38 8.72
CA LEU A 68 -13.39 -12.30 9.71
C LEU A 68 -14.72 -11.56 9.60
N SER A 69 -15.41 -11.39 10.73
CA SER A 69 -16.68 -10.67 10.78
C SER A 69 -16.44 -9.16 10.90
N LEU A 70 -17.23 -8.35 10.18
CA LEU A 70 -17.20 -6.89 10.31
C LEU A 70 -17.46 -6.40 11.75
N LYS A 71 -18.22 -7.17 12.54
CA LYS A 71 -18.49 -6.84 13.95
C LYS A 71 -17.23 -6.90 14.80
N GLU A 72 -16.27 -7.75 14.45
CA GLU A 72 -15.02 -7.91 15.19
C GLU A 72 -14.09 -6.70 14.96
N LEU A 73 -14.14 -6.09 13.77
CA LEU A 73 -13.38 -4.88 13.44
C LEU A 73 -13.82 -3.64 14.21
N VAL A 74 -15.05 -3.65 14.73
CA VAL A 74 -15.62 -2.55 15.55
C VAL A 74 -15.74 -2.92 17.02
N ALA A 75 -15.29 -4.12 17.41
CA ALA A 75 -15.29 -4.55 18.79
C ALA A 75 -14.33 -3.69 19.61
N TRP A 76 -14.73 -3.37 20.85
CA TRP A 76 -13.97 -2.45 21.70
C TRP A 76 -12.53 -2.94 21.94
N ASP A 77 -12.36 -4.24 22.20
CA ASP A 77 -11.05 -4.83 22.45
C ASP A 77 -10.12 -4.71 21.24
N PHE A 78 -10.67 -4.87 20.03
CA PHE A 78 -9.94 -4.68 18.78
C PHE A 78 -9.51 -3.22 18.59
N LEU A 79 -10.43 -2.28 18.80
CA LEU A 79 -10.15 -0.85 18.66
C LEU A 79 -9.08 -0.39 19.66
N VAL A 80 -9.15 -0.84 20.92
CA VAL A 80 -8.16 -0.50 21.94
C VAL A 80 -6.80 -1.11 21.64
N ALA A 81 -6.76 -2.36 21.17
CA ALA A 81 -5.51 -3.07 20.91
C ALA A 81 -4.79 -2.55 19.67
N PHE A 82 -5.51 -2.29 18.57
CA PHE A 82 -4.89 -2.02 17.26
C PHE A 82 -5.04 -0.57 16.81
N VAL A 83 -6.24 0.02 16.94
CA VAL A 83 -6.51 1.37 16.40
C VAL A 83 -6.02 2.47 17.34
N LYS A 84 -6.14 2.29 18.66
CA LYS A 84 -5.73 3.32 19.65
C LYS A 84 -4.25 3.27 20.02
N ARG A 85 -3.60 2.12 19.84
CA ARG A 85 -2.20 1.89 20.26
C ARG A 85 -1.22 1.85 19.08
N GLY A 86 -1.70 1.88 17.85
CA GLY A 86 -0.88 1.76 16.65
C GLY A 86 -1.65 2.16 15.40
N SER A 87 -1.13 1.73 14.26
CA SER A 87 -1.75 1.95 12.95
C SER A 87 -2.07 0.60 12.33
N LEU A 88 -3.30 0.45 11.86
CA LEU A 88 -3.79 -0.77 11.26
C LEU A 88 -4.14 -0.52 9.80
N PHE A 89 -3.70 -1.43 8.94
CA PHE A 89 -4.07 -1.49 7.54
C PHE A 89 -4.82 -2.79 7.31
N GLY A 90 -5.99 -2.73 6.67
CA GLY A 90 -6.79 -3.90 6.35
C GLY A 90 -7.48 -3.75 5.02
N LEU A 91 -7.55 -4.82 4.25
CA LEU A 91 -8.25 -4.87 2.96
C LEU A 91 -8.94 -6.22 2.80
N SER A 92 -10.18 -6.22 2.31
CA SER A 92 -10.85 -7.44 1.88
C SER A 92 -10.12 -8.04 0.67
N VAL A 93 -9.83 -9.33 0.74
CA VAL A 93 -9.10 -10.06 -0.30
C VAL A 93 -10.11 -10.73 -1.24
N ASN A 94 -9.81 -10.74 -2.55
CA ASN A 94 -10.63 -11.36 -3.60
C ASN A 94 -12.05 -10.79 -3.72
N THR A 95 -12.22 -9.50 -3.40
CA THR A 95 -13.46 -8.75 -3.65
C THR A 95 -13.23 -7.76 -4.78
N ASP A 96 -14.16 -7.69 -5.73
CA ASP A 96 -14.13 -6.71 -6.81
C ASP A 96 -14.90 -5.45 -6.40
N LEU A 97 -14.29 -4.28 -6.57
CA LEU A 97 -14.89 -2.98 -6.25
C LEU A 97 -16.17 -2.70 -7.04
N SER A 98 -16.28 -3.23 -8.27
CA SER A 98 -17.43 -2.96 -9.12
C SER A 98 -18.64 -3.83 -8.78
N THR A 99 -18.40 -5.05 -8.31
CA THR A 99 -19.44 -6.08 -8.13
C THR A 99 -19.62 -6.59 -6.70
N GLY A 100 -18.68 -6.26 -5.80
CA GLY A 100 -18.57 -6.88 -4.48
C GLY A 100 -18.64 -5.88 -3.32
N GLN A 101 -18.86 -6.44 -2.13
CA GLN A 101 -18.80 -5.72 -0.86
C GLN A 101 -17.34 -5.67 -0.41
N CYS A 102 -16.66 -4.56 -0.70
CA CYS A 102 -15.27 -4.36 -0.29
C CYS A 102 -15.18 -3.63 1.04
N VAL A 103 -14.17 -3.97 1.82
CA VAL A 103 -13.90 -3.45 3.16
C VAL A 103 -12.44 -3.01 3.22
N ALA A 104 -12.19 -1.80 3.72
CA ALA A 104 -10.84 -1.32 3.98
C ALA A 104 -10.74 -0.62 5.34
N VAL A 105 -9.61 -0.81 6.02
CA VAL A 105 -9.24 -0.09 7.24
C VAL A 105 -7.98 0.70 6.96
N THR A 106 -8.04 2.01 7.16
CA THR A 106 -6.92 2.93 6.95
C THR A 106 -6.20 3.23 8.27
N PRO A 107 -4.93 3.68 8.22
CA PRO A 107 -4.10 3.88 9.41
C PRO A 107 -4.61 4.96 10.37
N ASP A 108 -5.48 5.85 9.90
CA ASP A 108 -6.19 6.84 10.72
C ASP A 108 -7.40 6.26 11.48
N GLY A 109 -7.61 4.94 11.39
CA GLY A 109 -8.65 4.22 12.12
C GLY A 109 -10.03 4.27 11.48
N LYS A 110 -10.15 4.72 10.23
CA LYS A 110 -11.42 4.73 9.51
C LYS A 110 -11.70 3.37 8.88
N LEU A 111 -12.96 2.95 9.01
CA LEU A 111 -13.51 1.76 8.34
C LEU A 111 -14.28 2.22 7.10
N HIS A 112 -13.81 1.83 5.93
CA HIS A 112 -14.43 2.09 4.64
C HIS A 112 -15.18 0.85 4.19
N LEU A 113 -16.45 1.04 3.85
CA LEU A 113 -17.33 0.00 3.32
C LEU A 113 -17.86 0.46 1.97
N THR A 114 -17.83 -0.44 0.99
CA THR A 114 -18.51 -0.23 -0.28
C THR A 114 -19.76 -1.09 -0.30
N SER A 115 -20.92 -0.47 -0.49
CA SER A 115 -22.17 -1.15 -0.79
C SER A 115 -22.54 -0.80 -2.22
N GLN A 116 -22.98 -1.81 -2.97
CA GLN A 116 -23.81 -1.56 -4.16
C GLN A 116 -25.17 -1.00 -3.75
#